data_AF-A0A2V9F758-F1
#
_entry.id   AF-A0A2V9F758-F1
#
_cell.length_a   1.000
_cell.length_b   1.000
_cell.length_c   1.000
_cell.angle_alpha   90.00
_cell.angle_beta   90.00
_cell.angle_gamma   90.00
#
_symmetry.space_group_name_H-M   'P 1'
#
loop_
_entity.id
_entity.type
_entity.pdbx_description
1 polymer ?
#
loop_
_entity_poly.entity_id
_entity_poly.type
_entity_poly.pdbx_seq_one_letter_code
_entity_poly.pdbx_strand_id
1 'polypeptide(L)'
;MKIGQLARSAGLNASAIRYYEKRGLLAAPQRTGGQRRYASDALSRVLLIRFATDMGFTLSEIKLFLSGLRDNTPVGPRWKKLATRKLIEVEQNIARSLKLKSLLQGLLHCHCPSLQFCVNCLRLSPKLCRFDSIRLKRR
;
A
#
# COMPACT_ATOMS: atom_id res chain seq x y z
N MET A 1 -22.53 -15.59 14.11
CA MET A 1 -22.79 -15.08 12.74
C MET A 1 -22.30 -16.04 11.66
N LYS A 2 -23.06 -16.27 10.57
CA LYS A 2 -22.61 -17.09 9.41
C LYS A 2 -21.60 -16.32 8.55
N ILE A 3 -20.75 -17.02 7.79
CA ILE A 3 -19.73 -16.38 6.94
C ILE A 3 -20.32 -15.38 5.93
N GLY A 4 -21.43 -15.73 5.27
CA GLY A 4 -22.08 -14.86 4.29
C GLY A 4 -22.68 -13.60 4.92
N GLN A 5 -23.16 -13.69 6.16
CA GLN A 5 -23.65 -12.54 6.91
C GLN A 5 -22.50 -11.62 7.31
N LEU A 6 -21.40 -12.18 7.84
CA LEU A 6 -20.18 -11.43 8.18
C LEU A 6 -19.62 -10.70 6.95
N ALA A 7 -19.52 -11.40 5.83
CA ALA A 7 -19.03 -10.86 4.57
C ALA A 7 -19.89 -9.67 4.11
N ARG A 8 -21.22 -9.83 4.08
CA ARG A 8 -22.15 -8.74 3.73
C ARG A 8 -22.03 -7.54 4.67
N SER A 9 -22.02 -7.77 5.98
CA SER A 9 -21.89 -6.71 6.97
C SER A 9 -20.55 -5.97 6.89
N ALA A 10 -19.48 -6.64 6.44
CA ALA A 10 -18.18 -6.03 6.23
C ALA A 10 -17.98 -5.43 4.82
N GLY A 11 -18.95 -5.61 3.91
CA GLY A 11 -18.80 -5.24 2.50
C GLY A 11 -17.69 -6.01 1.78
N LEU A 12 -17.47 -7.26 2.16
CA LEU A 12 -16.45 -8.15 1.59
C LEU A 12 -17.09 -9.41 0.98
N ASN A 13 -16.31 -10.14 0.19
CA ASN A 13 -16.68 -11.48 -0.24
C ASN A 13 -16.31 -12.53 0.84
N ALA A 14 -16.98 -13.68 0.80
CA ALA A 14 -16.69 -14.77 1.75
C ALA A 14 -15.25 -15.32 1.61
N SER A 15 -14.65 -15.23 0.42
CA SER A 15 -13.27 -15.63 0.17
C SER A 15 -12.26 -14.76 0.93
N ALA A 16 -12.50 -13.46 1.07
CA ALA A 16 -11.67 -12.54 1.87
C ALA A 16 -11.71 -12.92 3.35
N ILE A 17 -12.89 -13.26 3.88
CA ILE A 17 -13.01 -13.75 5.26
C ILE A 17 -12.20 -15.04 5.46
N ARG A 18 -12.33 -16.01 4.54
CA ARG A 18 -11.52 -17.26 4.57
C ARG A 18 -10.03 -16.98 4.44
N TYR A 19 -9.65 -15.99 3.66
CA TYR A 19 -8.27 -15.58 3.48
C TYR A 19 -7.70 -14.99 4.77
N TYR A 20 -8.43 -14.12 5.46
CA TYR A 20 -8.04 -13.60 6.77
C TYR A 20 -7.97 -14.69 7.85
N GLU A 21 -8.91 -15.64 7.84
CA GLU A 21 -8.86 -16.85 8.68
C GLU A 21 -7.56 -17.64 8.43
N LYS A 22 -7.24 -17.96 7.15
CA LYS A 22 -6.03 -18.70 6.78
C LYS A 22 -4.73 -17.99 7.17
N ARG A 23 -4.72 -16.65 7.17
CA ARG A 23 -3.57 -15.84 7.60
C ARG A 23 -3.46 -15.69 9.13
N GLY A 24 -4.43 -16.22 9.88
CA GLY A 24 -4.50 -16.13 11.34
C GLY A 24 -4.84 -14.72 11.84
N LEU A 25 -5.56 -13.93 11.03
CA LEU A 25 -6.05 -12.61 11.39
C LEU A 25 -7.39 -12.67 12.13
N LEU A 26 -8.14 -13.77 11.96
CA LEU A 26 -9.38 -14.06 12.66
C LEU A 26 -9.19 -15.32 13.51
N ALA A 27 -9.90 -15.38 14.64
CA ALA A 27 -9.98 -16.62 15.42
C ALA A 27 -10.63 -17.72 14.58
N ALA A 28 -10.23 -18.98 14.83
CA ALA A 28 -10.85 -20.12 14.17
C ALA A 28 -12.35 -20.14 14.51
N PRO A 29 -13.25 -20.12 13.51
CA PRO A 29 -14.68 -20.11 13.78
C PRO A 29 -15.13 -21.45 14.36
N GLN A 30 -16.08 -21.40 15.27
CA GLN A 30 -16.79 -22.59 15.73
C GLN A 30 -17.55 -23.22 14.57
N ARG A 31 -17.75 -24.54 14.59
CA ARG A 31 -18.57 -25.23 13.61
C ARG A 31 -19.86 -25.71 14.26
N THR A 32 -20.99 -25.38 13.65
CA THR A 32 -22.32 -25.82 14.09
C THR A 32 -23.06 -26.36 12.88
N GLY A 33 -23.38 -27.65 12.88
CA GLY A 33 -24.01 -28.32 11.73
C GLY A 33 -23.18 -28.23 10.44
N GLY A 34 -21.85 -28.41 10.54
CA GLY A 34 -20.92 -28.29 9.41
C GLY A 34 -20.65 -26.86 8.92
N GLN A 35 -21.36 -25.85 9.44
CA GLN A 35 -21.22 -24.45 9.02
C GLN A 35 -20.31 -23.65 9.98
N ARG A 36 -19.46 -22.78 9.42
CA ARG A 36 -18.64 -21.83 10.18
C ARG A 36 -19.52 -20.79 10.87
N ARG A 37 -19.29 -20.58 12.17
CA ARG A 37 -19.92 -19.57 13.01
C ARG A 37 -18.83 -18.69 13.62
N TYR A 38 -18.91 -17.40 13.30
CA TYR A 38 -18.06 -16.36 13.86
C TYR A 38 -18.75 -15.72 15.06
N ALA A 39 -17.96 -15.31 16.06
CA ALA A 39 -18.43 -14.50 17.18
C ALA A 39 -18.78 -13.07 16.72
N SER A 40 -19.42 -12.29 17.59
CA SER A 40 -19.90 -10.93 17.28
C SER A 40 -18.74 -9.94 17.05
N ASP A 41 -17.65 -10.10 17.79
CA ASP A 41 -16.41 -9.32 17.68
C ASP A 41 -15.72 -9.46 16.31
N ALA A 42 -15.97 -10.56 15.60
CA ALA A 42 -15.40 -10.83 14.29
C ALA A 42 -15.73 -9.72 13.27
N LEU A 43 -16.89 -9.07 13.37
CA LEU A 43 -17.24 -7.96 12.48
C LEU A 43 -16.30 -6.77 12.70
N SER A 44 -16.16 -6.31 13.93
CA SER A 44 -15.26 -5.21 14.30
C SER A 44 -13.83 -5.49 13.86
N ARG A 45 -13.38 -6.73 14.06
CA ARG A 45 -12.05 -7.17 13.66
C ARG A 45 -11.86 -7.15 12.14
N VAL A 46 -12.83 -7.62 11.36
CA VAL A 46 -12.79 -7.59 9.89
C VAL A 46 -12.81 -6.15 9.36
N LEU A 47 -13.65 -5.28 9.93
CA LEU A 47 -13.70 -3.86 9.55
C LEU A 47 -12.36 -3.17 9.82
N LEU A 48 -11.70 -3.49 10.95
CA LEU A 48 -10.37 -2.97 11.27
C LEU A 48 -9.32 -3.45 10.27
N ILE A 49 -9.33 -4.74 9.92
CA ILE A 49 -8.41 -5.31 8.91
C ILE A 49 -8.60 -4.60 7.57
N ARG A 50 -9.85 -4.40 7.14
CA ARG A 50 -10.17 -3.68 5.90
C ARG A 50 -9.63 -2.26 5.92
N PHE A 51 -9.97 -1.49 6.94
CA PHE A 51 -9.49 -0.12 7.12
C PHE A 51 -7.96 -0.02 7.09
N ALA A 52 -7.26 -0.92 7.79
CA ALA A 52 -5.81 -0.94 7.79
C ALA A 52 -5.23 -1.30 6.41
N THR A 53 -5.87 -2.21 5.69
CA THR A 53 -5.44 -2.59 4.33
C THR A 53 -5.61 -1.40 3.37
N ASP A 54 -6.70 -0.64 3.49
CA ASP A 54 -6.96 0.55 2.67
C ASP A 54 -5.92 1.67 2.93
N MET A 55 -5.34 1.71 4.14
CA MET A 55 -4.21 2.59 4.49
C MET A 55 -2.85 2.09 4.01
N GLY A 56 -2.79 0.97 3.29
CA GLY A 56 -1.57 0.38 2.77
C GLY A 56 -0.76 -0.40 3.80
N PHE A 57 -1.34 -0.77 4.94
CA PHE A 57 -0.69 -1.69 5.89
C PHE A 57 -0.69 -3.11 5.33
N THR A 58 0.43 -3.80 5.52
CA THR A 58 0.56 -5.21 5.21
C THR A 58 -0.21 -6.06 6.21
N LEU A 59 -0.66 -7.24 5.79
CA LEU A 59 -1.33 -8.18 6.69
C LEU A 59 -0.47 -8.60 7.88
N SER A 60 0.86 -8.60 7.72
CA SER A 60 1.80 -8.88 8.80
C SER A 60 1.80 -7.78 9.86
N GLU A 61 1.80 -6.51 9.44
CA GLU A 61 1.66 -5.35 10.35
C GLU A 61 0.31 -5.37 11.07
N ILE A 62 -0.77 -5.67 10.34
CA ILE A 62 -2.12 -5.79 10.90
C ILE A 62 -2.17 -6.94 11.91
N LYS A 63 -1.56 -8.09 11.61
CA LYS A 63 -1.49 -9.23 12.53
C LYS A 63 -0.75 -8.87 13.82
N LEU A 64 0.37 -8.15 13.71
CA LEU A 64 1.13 -7.67 14.86
C LEU A 64 0.30 -6.68 15.69
N PHE A 65 -0.41 -5.76 15.04
CA PHE A 65 -1.32 -4.83 15.70
C PHE A 65 -2.45 -5.56 16.46
N LEU A 66 -3.05 -6.57 15.83
CA LEU A 66 -4.13 -7.37 16.41
C LEU A 66 -3.65 -8.33 17.51
N SER A 67 -2.35 -8.65 17.54
CA SER A 67 -1.80 -9.58 18.52
C SER A 67 -1.97 -9.04 19.95
N GLY A 68 -2.54 -9.86 20.83
CA GLY A 68 -2.79 -9.47 22.22
C GLY A 68 -3.85 -8.39 22.42
N LEU A 69 -4.65 -8.03 21.39
CA LEU A 69 -5.89 -7.29 21.62
C LEU A 69 -6.87 -8.22 22.35
N ARG A 70 -7.30 -7.80 23.54
CA ARG A 70 -8.45 -8.34 24.26
C ARG A 70 -9.59 -7.31 24.19
N ASP A 71 -10.79 -7.70 24.60
CA ASP A 71 -12.02 -6.91 24.42
C ASP A 71 -11.99 -5.50 25.07
N ASN A 72 -11.02 -5.18 25.91
CA ASN A 72 -10.82 -3.86 26.53
C ASN A 72 -9.42 -3.22 26.27
N THR A 73 -8.64 -3.72 25.31
CA THR A 73 -7.31 -3.14 25.05
C THR A 73 -7.44 -1.80 24.31
N PRO A 74 -6.85 -0.69 24.82
CA PRO A 74 -6.91 0.59 24.14
C PRO A 74 -6.16 0.54 22.80
N VAL A 75 -6.91 0.72 21.71
CA VAL A 75 -6.38 0.66 20.34
C VAL A 75 -5.64 1.93 19.92
N GLY A 76 -5.97 3.08 20.50
CA GLY A 76 -5.43 4.39 20.13
C GLY A 76 -3.90 4.49 20.19
N PRO A 77 -3.24 4.16 21.32
CA PRO A 77 -1.78 4.19 21.42
C PRO A 77 -1.07 3.26 20.43
N ARG A 78 -1.66 2.09 20.15
CA ARG A 78 -1.13 1.13 19.16
C ARG A 78 -1.23 1.69 17.75
N TRP A 79 -2.35 2.34 17.43
CA TRP A 79 -2.54 3.02 16.15
C TRP A 79 -1.55 4.14 15.96
N LYS A 80 -1.33 4.98 16.98
CA LYS A 80 -0.34 6.07 16.92
C LYS A 80 1.04 5.54 16.55
N LYS A 81 1.51 4.49 17.22
CA LYS A 81 2.82 3.85 16.92
C LYS A 81 2.89 3.28 15.50
N LEU A 82 1.81 2.67 15.01
CA LEU A 82 1.78 2.09 13.67
C LEU A 82 1.74 3.19 12.59
N ALA A 83 0.89 4.20 12.78
CA ALA A 83 0.72 5.33 11.89
C ALA A 83 1.99 6.18 11.77
N THR A 84 2.70 6.46 12.88
CA THR A 84 3.96 7.22 12.84
C THR A 84 4.99 6.55 11.93
N ARG A 85 5.12 5.22 11.98
CA ARG A 85 6.04 4.50 11.09
C ARG A 85 5.57 4.51 9.64
N LYS A 86 4.27 4.39 9.41
CA LYS A 86 3.70 4.41 8.05
C LYS A 86 3.82 5.76 7.39
N LEU A 87 3.67 6.85 8.15
CA LEU A 87 3.86 8.20 7.66
C LEU A 87 5.28 8.39 7.09
N ILE A 88 6.30 7.91 7.78
CA ILE A 88 7.69 7.96 7.29
C ILE A 88 7.83 7.20 5.96
N GLU A 89 7.25 6.01 5.84
CA GLU A 89 7.27 5.23 4.60
C GLU A 89 6.54 5.96 3.46
N VAL A 90 5.37 6.56 3.75
CA VAL A 90 4.58 7.34 2.79
C VAL A 90 5.34 8.57 2.32
N GLU A 91 5.98 9.31 3.22
CA GLU A 91 6.81 10.47 2.88
C GLU A 91 7.99 10.08 1.99
N GLN A 92 8.66 8.97 2.27
CA GLN A 92 9.71 8.42 1.41
C GLN A 92 9.17 8.03 0.03
N ASN A 93 7.98 7.44 -0.05
CA ASN A 93 7.32 7.09 -1.31
C ASN A 93 6.95 8.32 -2.12
N ILE A 94 6.43 9.37 -1.47
CA ILE A 94 6.14 10.65 -2.09
C ILE A 94 7.42 11.26 -2.66
N ALA A 95 8.50 11.33 -1.89
CA ALA A 95 9.78 11.88 -2.33
C ALA A 95 10.32 11.14 -3.57
N ARG A 96 10.28 9.80 -3.57
CA ARG A 96 10.67 8.97 -4.72
C ARG A 96 9.80 9.23 -5.94
N SER A 97 8.48 9.31 -5.74
CA SER A 97 7.51 9.53 -6.82
C SER A 97 7.66 10.92 -7.43
N LEU A 98 7.90 11.96 -6.62
CA LEU A 98 8.17 13.32 -7.09
C LEU A 98 9.49 13.38 -7.88
N LYS A 99 10.53 12.68 -7.42
CA LYS A 99 11.79 12.56 -8.16
C LYS A 99 11.56 11.91 -9.53
N LEU A 100 10.86 10.77 -9.57
CA LEU A 100 10.53 10.08 -10.82
C LEU A 100 9.72 10.98 -11.76
N LYS A 101 8.67 11.65 -11.24
CA LYS A 101 7.87 12.62 -12.00
C LYS A 101 8.75 13.70 -12.63
N SER A 102 9.68 14.27 -11.87
CA SER A 102 10.63 15.29 -12.36
C SER A 102 11.53 14.76 -13.48
N LEU A 103 12.02 13.52 -13.36
CA LEU A 103 12.81 12.87 -14.42
C LEU A 103 11.98 12.68 -15.69
N LEU A 104 10.76 12.12 -15.57
CA LEU A 104 9.84 11.91 -16.69
C LEU A 104 9.47 13.23 -17.36
N GLN A 105 9.21 14.29 -16.60
CA GLN A 105 8.98 15.63 -17.13
C GLN A 105 10.20 16.17 -17.89
N GLY A 106 11.43 15.89 -17.43
CA GLY A 106 12.63 16.24 -18.19
C GLY A 106 12.74 15.49 -19.51
N LEU A 107 12.41 14.20 -19.52
CA LEU A 107 12.44 13.36 -20.73
C LEU A 107 11.46 13.84 -21.80
N LEU A 108 10.28 14.34 -21.42
CA LEU A 108 9.31 14.93 -22.36
C LEU A 108 9.86 16.14 -23.14
N HIS A 109 10.93 16.77 -22.66
CA HIS A 109 11.55 17.94 -23.30
C HIS A 109 12.94 17.65 -23.90
N CYS A 110 13.45 16.40 -23.86
CA CYS A 110 14.73 16.04 -24.48
C CYS A 110 14.56 15.94 -26.01
N HIS A 111 15.48 16.58 -26.72
CA HIS A 111 15.60 16.55 -28.18
C HIS A 111 16.94 15.94 -28.61
N CYS A 112 17.37 14.92 -27.87
CA CYS A 112 18.71 14.37 -27.97
C CYS A 112 18.88 13.61 -29.32
N PRO A 113 19.82 13.97 -30.20
CA PRO A 113 19.86 13.46 -31.58
C PRO A 113 20.44 12.04 -31.71
N SER A 114 21.10 11.53 -30.67
CA SER A 114 21.61 10.16 -30.64
C SER A 114 21.70 9.62 -29.22
N LEU A 115 21.85 8.30 -29.10
CA LEU A 115 22.02 7.61 -27.83
C LEU A 115 23.25 8.11 -27.06
N GLN A 116 24.36 8.40 -27.75
CA GLN A 116 25.59 8.95 -27.14
C GLN A 116 25.35 10.32 -26.51
N PHE A 117 24.65 11.22 -27.22
CA PHE A 117 24.24 12.50 -26.65
C PHE A 117 23.30 12.29 -25.47
N CYS A 118 22.32 11.40 -25.59
CA CYS A 118 21.35 11.11 -24.53
C CYS A 118 22.01 10.58 -23.24
N VAL A 119 22.96 9.63 -23.35
CA VAL A 119 23.71 9.10 -22.20
C VAL A 119 24.53 10.19 -21.51
N ASN A 120 25.22 11.04 -22.28
CA ASN A 120 25.95 12.19 -21.72
C ASN A 120 25.00 13.19 -21.02
N CYS A 121 23.81 13.38 -21.58
CA CYS A 121 22.79 14.27 -21.07
C CYS A 121 22.16 13.76 -19.76
N LEU A 122 21.82 12.47 -19.70
CA LEU A 122 21.30 11.80 -18.50
C LEU A 122 22.33 11.72 -17.38
N ARG A 123 23.61 11.60 -17.72
CA ARG A 123 24.72 11.62 -16.76
C ARG A 123 24.87 12.97 -16.06
N LEU A 124 24.55 14.07 -16.75
CA LEU A 124 24.67 15.44 -16.23
C LEU A 124 23.40 15.92 -15.51
N SER A 125 22.22 15.73 -16.12
CA SER A 125 20.88 15.86 -15.53
C SER A 125 19.84 15.92 -16.67
N PRO A 126 18.67 15.25 -16.57
CA PRO A 126 17.62 15.35 -17.59
C PRO A 126 17.10 16.77 -17.82
N LYS A 127 17.23 17.67 -16.83
CA LYS A 127 16.84 19.09 -16.96
C LYS A 127 17.77 19.92 -17.84
N LEU A 128 18.95 19.41 -18.18
CA LEU A 128 19.99 20.10 -18.95
C LEU A 128 19.98 19.72 -20.43
N CYS A 129 19.07 18.85 -20.86
CA CYS A 129 18.94 18.45 -22.27
C CYS A 129 18.24 19.49 -23.14
N ARG A 130 18.85 20.67 -23.27
CA ARG A 130 18.56 21.63 -24.34
C ARG A 130 19.54 21.39 -25.48
N PHE A 131 19.09 20.72 -26.53
CA PHE A 131 19.82 20.66 -27.78
C PHE A 131 19.33 21.81 -28.66
N ASP A 132 20.04 22.94 -28.68
CA ASP A 132 19.80 23.99 -29.67
C ASP A 132 20.31 23.50 -31.03
N SER A 133 19.39 23.30 -31.97
CA SER A 133 19.61 22.82 -33.34
C SER A 133 20.46 23.74 -34.23
N ILE A 134 21.00 24.84 -33.70
CA ILE A 134 21.66 25.91 -34.46
C ILE A 134 23.11 25.56 -34.84
N ARG A 135 23.76 24.56 -34.23
CA ARG A 135 25.21 24.32 -34.39
C ARG A 135 25.62 23.13 -35.27
N LEU A 136 24.75 22.66 -36.18
CA LEU A 136 25.07 21.57 -37.13
C LEU A 136 25.34 22.02 -38.57
N LYS A 137 25.43 23.34 -38.85
CA LYS A 137 25.68 23.88 -40.21
C LYS A 137 27.14 24.25 -40.53
N ARG A 138 28.13 23.61 -39.91
CA ARG A 138 29.55 23.76 -40.30
C ARG A 138 30.27 22.42 -40.32
N ARG A 139 30.12 21.71 -41.44
CA ARG A 139 31.19 20.97 -42.11
C ARG A 139 30.78 20.71 -43.55
#